data_AF-A0A962LT40-F1
#
_entry.id   AF-A0A962LT40-F1
#
_cell.length_a   1.000
_cell.length_b   1.000
_cell.length_c   1.000
_cell.angle_alpha   90.00
_cell.angle_beta   90.00
_cell.angle_gamma   90.00
#
_symmetry.space_group_name_H-M   'P 1'
#
loop_
_entity.id
_entity.type
_entity.pdbx_description
1 polymer ?
#
loop_
_entity_poly.entity_id
_entity_poly.type
_entity_poly.pdbx_seq_one_letter_code
_entity_poly.pdbx_strand_id
1 'polypeptide(L)'
;MKNKQPLLREFLSMYGLFLLCYTVTHLKFEWNFWTKDDFAIFAKYALADTPEAHLAVAKLVYFSKATWMILLVWLCALRIPFRRALAISFGYYAIALMFLFPVNLYTGLNLLLAFGFCLEEWRLARQRPATA
;
A
#
# COMPACT_ATOMS: atom_id res chain seq x y z
N MET A 1 19.32 -26.47 6.51
CA MET A 1 20.01 -25.19 6.24
C MET A 1 19.20 -24.41 5.20
N LYS A 2 18.53 -23.31 5.57
CA LYS A 2 17.88 -22.43 4.58
C LYS A 2 18.98 -21.78 3.74
N ASN A 3 19.01 -22.11 2.45
CA ASN A 3 19.93 -21.53 1.50
C ASN A 3 19.60 -20.03 1.39
N LYS A 4 20.29 -19.17 2.15
CA LYS A 4 20.10 -17.72 2.09
C LYS A 4 20.72 -17.22 0.79
N GLN A 5 20.01 -17.40 -0.32
CA GLN A 5 20.41 -16.77 -1.57
C GLN A 5 20.44 -15.24 -1.36
N PRO A 6 21.50 -14.56 -1.81
CA PRO A 6 21.64 -13.12 -1.64
C PRO A 6 20.51 -12.40 -2.39
N LEU A 7 19.89 -11.39 -1.78
CA LEU A 7 18.77 -10.63 -2.34
C LEU A 7 19.05 -10.10 -3.76
N LEU A 8 20.30 -9.72 -4.03
CA LEU A 8 20.74 -9.25 -5.34
C LEU A 8 20.54 -10.32 -6.44
N ARG A 9 20.74 -11.60 -6.13
CA ARG A 9 20.58 -12.69 -7.11
C ARG A 9 19.10 -12.96 -7.42
N GLU A 10 18.22 -12.81 -6.43
CA GLU A 10 16.77 -12.86 -6.67
C GLU A 10 16.28 -11.64 -7.46
N PHE A 11 16.84 -10.47 -7.20
CA PHE A 11 16.55 -9.26 -7.99
C PHE A 11 17.00 -9.38 -9.46
N LEU A 12 18.09 -10.09 -9.72
CA LEU A 12 18.54 -10.39 -11.10
C LEU A 12 17.82 -11.60 -11.74
N SER A 13 16.87 -12.22 -11.04
CA SER A 13 16.10 -13.36 -11.55
C SER A 13 14.81 -12.92 -12.28
N MET A 14 14.09 -13.87 -12.88
CA MET A 14 12.75 -13.61 -13.45
C MET A 14 11.77 -13.02 -12.43
N TYR A 15 11.94 -13.35 -11.14
CA TYR A 15 11.14 -12.74 -10.07
C TYR A 15 11.45 -11.26 -9.88
N GLY A 16 12.72 -10.87 -9.94
CA GLY A 16 13.11 -9.46 -9.86
C GLY A 16 12.70 -8.66 -11.11
N LEU A 17 12.77 -9.27 -12.30
CA LEU A 17 12.21 -8.69 -13.51
C LEU A 17 10.70 -8.47 -13.39
N PHE A 18 9.97 -9.47 -12.85
CA PHE A 18 8.55 -9.32 -12.55
C PHE A 18 8.28 -8.16 -11.60
N LEU A 19 9.03 -8.02 -10.50
CA LEU A 19 8.87 -6.91 -9.56
C LEU A 19 9.11 -5.55 -10.20
N LEU A 20 10.11 -5.45 -11.07
CA LEU A 20 10.40 -4.23 -11.82
C LEU A 20 9.26 -3.90 -12.79
N CYS A 21 8.81 -4.87 -13.60
CA CYS A 21 7.68 -4.69 -14.51
C CYS A 21 6.39 -4.34 -13.77
N TYR A 22 6.10 -5.00 -12.65
CA TYR A 22 4.97 -4.70 -11.78
C TYR A 22 5.01 -3.25 -11.30
N THR A 23 6.16 -2.82 -10.77
CA THR A 23 6.34 -1.47 -10.24
C THR A 23 6.19 -0.41 -11.33
N VAL A 24 6.88 -0.59 -12.47
CA VAL A 24 6.80 0.34 -13.61
C VAL A 24 5.38 0.42 -14.16
N THR A 25 4.69 -0.72 -14.27
CA THR A 25 3.30 -0.76 -14.76
C THR A 25 2.36 0.03 -13.85
N HIS A 26 2.50 -0.13 -12.53
CA HIS A 26 1.67 0.61 -11.58
C HIS A 26 2.02 2.10 -11.55
N LEU A 27 3.31 2.46 -11.58
CA LEU A 27 3.72 3.88 -11.66
C LEU A 27 3.24 4.53 -12.95
N LYS A 28 3.28 3.83 -14.08
CA LYS A 28 2.76 4.31 -15.36
C LYS A 28 1.23 4.43 -15.34
N PHE A 29 0.55 3.47 -14.72
CA PHE A 29 -0.89 3.53 -14.52
C PHE A 29 -1.24 4.78 -13.70
N GLU A 30 -0.58 5.00 -12.56
CA GLU A 30 -0.75 6.20 -11.74
C GLU A 30 -0.44 7.47 -12.55
N TRP A 31 0.67 7.54 -13.28
CA TRP A 31 0.98 8.70 -14.12
C TRP A 31 -0.12 9.01 -15.13
N ASN A 32 -0.57 7.99 -15.87
CA ASN A 32 -1.67 8.15 -16.84
C ASN A 32 -2.97 8.53 -16.16
N PHE A 33 -3.21 8.00 -14.97
CA PHE A 33 -4.39 8.26 -14.18
C PHE A 33 -4.44 9.71 -13.66
N TRP A 34 -3.30 10.26 -13.26
CA TRP A 34 -3.18 11.65 -12.85
C TRP A 34 -3.24 12.62 -14.04
N THR A 35 -2.71 12.23 -15.20
CA THR A 35 -2.61 13.09 -16.39
C THR A 35 -3.82 13.03 -17.33
N LYS A 36 -4.70 12.03 -17.22
CA LYS A 36 -5.91 11.91 -18.03
C LYS A 36 -7.16 12.16 -17.17
N ASP A 37 -8.00 13.09 -17.61
CA ASP A 37 -9.27 13.41 -16.93
C ASP A 37 -10.42 12.55 -17.46
N ASP A 38 -10.32 11.23 -17.23
CA ASP A 38 -11.34 10.28 -17.67
C ASP A 38 -12.38 10.03 -16.56
N PHE A 39 -13.48 10.78 -16.64
CA PHE A 39 -14.52 10.86 -15.60
C PHE A 39 -15.33 9.56 -15.43
N ALA A 40 -15.44 8.74 -16.48
CA ALA A 40 -16.39 7.63 -16.57
C ALA A 40 -16.12 6.51 -15.53
N ILE A 41 -14.90 6.39 -15.02
CA ILE A 41 -14.48 5.30 -14.12
C ILE A 41 -14.91 5.56 -12.65
N PHE A 42 -15.32 6.78 -12.31
CA PHE A 42 -15.48 7.23 -10.92
C PHE A 42 -16.89 7.64 -10.50
N ALA A 43 -17.90 7.36 -11.33
CA ALA A 43 -19.30 7.63 -11.01
C ALA A 43 -19.77 7.07 -9.63
N LYS A 44 -19.07 6.06 -9.09
CA LYS A 44 -19.34 5.47 -7.76
C LYS A 44 -18.88 6.29 -6.54
N TYR A 45 -18.14 7.38 -6.74
CA TYR A 45 -17.60 8.24 -5.66
C TYR A 45 -18.35 9.57 -5.53
N ALA A 46 -19.65 9.58 -5.88
CA ALA A 46 -20.51 10.75 -5.84
C ALA A 46 -20.84 11.24 -4.40
N LEU A 47 -19.81 11.71 -3.68
CA LEU A 47 -19.86 12.14 -2.27
C LEU A 47 -19.50 13.64 -2.08
N ALA A 48 -19.40 14.42 -3.15
CA ALA A 48 -19.08 15.85 -3.19
C ALA A 48 -20.10 16.62 -4.05
N ASP A 49 -20.14 17.95 -3.91
CA ASP A 49 -21.20 18.75 -4.55
C ASP A 49 -20.95 19.00 -6.05
N THR A 50 -19.76 18.70 -6.56
CA THR A 50 -19.38 18.89 -7.97
C THR A 50 -18.67 17.68 -8.58
N PRO A 51 -18.86 17.42 -9.89
CA PRO A 51 -18.18 16.35 -10.62
C PRO A 51 -16.66 16.37 -10.42
N GLU A 52 -16.03 17.54 -10.53
CA GLU A 52 -14.57 17.70 -10.46
C GLU A 52 -14.02 17.29 -9.08
N ALA A 53 -14.75 17.59 -8.02
CA ALA A 53 -14.40 17.18 -6.66
C ALA A 53 -14.49 15.65 -6.49
N HIS A 54 -15.46 14.98 -7.13
CA HIS A 54 -15.54 13.51 -7.14
C HIS A 54 -14.32 12.87 -7.79
N LEU A 55 -13.91 13.40 -8.94
CA LEU A 55 -12.75 12.88 -9.66
C LEU A 55 -11.48 13.06 -8.82
N ALA A 56 -11.32 14.20 -8.15
CA ALA A 56 -10.18 14.46 -7.27
C ALA A 56 -10.13 13.48 -6.08
N VAL A 57 -11.25 13.28 -5.38
CA VAL A 57 -11.34 12.33 -4.25
C VAL A 57 -11.09 10.90 -4.72
N ALA A 58 -11.67 10.51 -5.85
CA ALA A 58 -11.47 9.18 -6.41
C ALA A 58 -10.02 8.93 -6.83
N LYS A 59 -9.35 9.95 -7.39
CA LYS A 59 -7.91 9.91 -7.70
C LYS A 59 -7.07 9.62 -6.46
N LEU A 60 -7.36 10.29 -5.36
CA LEU A 60 -6.68 10.06 -4.08
C LEU A 60 -6.95 8.65 -3.50
N VAL A 61 -8.17 8.12 -3.64
CA VAL A 61 -8.51 6.79 -3.10
C VAL A 61 -7.78 5.71 -3.86
N TYR A 62 -7.69 5.84 -5.17
CA TYR A 62 -6.93 4.92 -5.99
C TYR A 62 -5.43 5.00 -5.70
N PHE A 63 -4.87 6.20 -5.64
CA PHE A 63 -3.46 6.42 -5.34
C PHE A 63 -3.05 5.80 -3.98
N SER A 64 -3.84 6.04 -2.94
CA SER A 64 -3.57 5.48 -1.60
C SER A 64 -3.60 3.95 -1.59
N LYS A 65 -4.56 3.33 -2.28
CA LYS A 65 -4.63 1.86 -2.43
C LYS A 65 -3.48 1.28 -3.26
N ALA A 66 -3.12 1.95 -4.36
CA ALA A 66 -2.00 1.53 -5.21
C ALA A 66 -0.68 1.60 -4.43
N THR A 67 -0.45 2.68 -3.70
CA THR A 67 0.73 2.87 -2.84
C THR A 67 0.82 1.78 -1.77
N TRP A 68 -0.30 1.46 -1.12
CA TRP A 68 -0.38 0.36 -0.16
C TRP A 68 0.02 -1.00 -0.77
N MET A 69 -0.52 -1.32 -1.94
CA MET A 69 -0.24 -2.57 -2.65
C MET A 69 1.21 -2.68 -3.11
N ILE A 70 1.79 -1.59 -3.64
CA ILE A 70 3.21 -1.55 -4.01
C ILE A 70 4.06 -1.83 -2.77
N LEU A 71 3.81 -1.13 -1.67
CA LEU A 71 4.57 -1.30 -0.44
C LEU A 71 4.46 -2.73 0.11
N LEU A 72 3.26 -3.32 0.12
CA LEU A 72 3.06 -4.71 0.55
C LEU A 72 3.89 -5.70 -0.28
N VAL A 73 3.82 -5.59 -1.62
CA VAL A 73 4.57 -6.47 -2.53
C VAL A 73 6.07 -6.35 -2.32
N TRP A 74 6.58 -5.14 -2.14
CA TRP A 74 8.00 -4.91 -1.88
C TRP A 74 8.45 -5.45 -0.52
N LEU A 75 7.64 -5.30 0.54
CA LEU A 75 7.95 -5.88 1.85
C LEU A 75 7.99 -7.42 1.77
N CYS A 76 7.07 -8.04 1.02
CA CYS A 76 7.09 -9.49 0.76
C CYS A 76 8.32 -9.91 -0.07
N ALA A 77 8.71 -9.11 -1.07
CA ALA A 77 9.93 -9.35 -1.86
C ALA A 77 11.21 -9.29 -1.00
N LEU A 78 11.22 -8.44 0.03
CA LEU A 78 12.29 -8.38 1.04
C LEU A 78 12.21 -9.51 2.08
N ARG A 79 11.37 -10.52 1.83
CA ARG A 79 11.13 -11.68 2.69
C ARG A 79 10.63 -11.33 4.09
N ILE A 80 9.99 -10.17 4.25
CA ILE A 80 9.27 -9.84 5.47
C ILE A 80 8.04 -10.76 5.54
N PRO A 81 7.79 -11.46 6.67
CA PRO A 81 6.62 -12.32 6.80
C PRO A 81 5.34 -11.56 6.44
N PHE A 82 4.45 -12.18 5.66
CA PHE A 82 3.26 -11.53 5.11
C PHE A 82 2.48 -10.73 6.18
N ARG A 83 2.29 -11.31 7.37
CA ARG A 83 1.60 -10.64 8.49
C ARG A 83 2.25 -9.29 8.86
N ARG A 84 3.58 -9.27 8.98
CA ARG A 84 4.34 -8.06 9.31
C ARG A 84 4.39 -7.08 8.14
N ALA A 85 4.50 -7.59 6.92
CA ALA A 85 4.42 -6.79 5.70
C ALA A 85 3.05 -6.11 5.57
N LEU A 86 1.97 -6.82 5.91
CA LEU A 86 0.61 -6.31 5.94
C LEU A 86 0.44 -5.22 7.00
N ALA A 87 0.93 -5.43 8.22
CA ALA A 87 0.85 -4.41 9.27
C ALA A 87 1.60 -3.13 8.89
N ILE A 88 2.85 -3.24 8.41
CA ILE A 88 3.64 -2.07 7.99
C ILE A 88 2.96 -1.36 6.83
N SER A 89 2.60 -2.08 5.77
CA SER A 89 2.00 -1.49 4.58
C SER A 89 0.65 -0.84 4.88
N PHE A 90 -0.19 -1.47 5.71
CA PHE A 90 -1.48 -0.91 6.11
C PHE A 90 -1.33 0.26 7.08
N GLY A 91 -0.28 0.28 7.90
CA GLY A 91 0.10 1.45 8.71
C GLY A 91 0.37 2.68 7.85
N TYR A 92 1.18 2.54 6.80
CA TYR A 92 1.42 3.62 5.83
C TYR A 92 0.15 4.03 5.08
N TYR A 93 -0.71 3.07 4.74
CA TYR A 93 -2.01 3.36 4.13
C TYR A 93 -2.89 4.24 5.04
N ALA A 94 -3.00 3.90 6.33
CA ALA A 94 -3.79 4.68 7.27
C ALA A 94 -3.22 6.09 7.51
N ILE A 95 -1.89 6.23 7.53
CA ILE A 95 -1.23 7.55 7.55
C ILE A 95 -1.59 8.34 6.29
N ALA A 96 -1.51 7.73 5.11
CA ALA A 96 -1.90 8.38 3.86
C ALA A 96 -3.38 8.80 3.89
N LEU A 97 -4.26 7.98 4.47
CA LEU A 97 -5.68 8.34 4.62
C LEU A 97 -5.88 9.60 5.48
N MET A 98 -5.10 9.81 6.54
CA MET A 98 -5.20 11.03 7.37
C MET A 98 -4.82 12.30 6.63
N PHE A 99 -3.80 12.22 5.78
CA PHE A 99 -3.30 13.40 5.06
C PHE A 99 -4.08 13.70 3.79
N LEU A 100 -4.66 12.68 3.15
CA LEU A 100 -5.32 12.82 1.86
C LEU A 100 -6.85 12.97 1.97
N PHE A 101 -7.46 12.66 3.11
CA PHE A 101 -8.92 12.68 3.27
C PHE A 101 -9.38 13.40 4.52
N PRO A 102 -10.59 13.99 4.51
CA PRO A 102 -11.19 14.55 5.70
C PRO A 102 -11.43 13.47 6.76
N VAL A 103 -11.28 13.86 8.02
CA VAL A 103 -11.51 12.97 9.16
C VAL A 103 -13.00 12.63 9.25
N ASN A 104 -13.33 11.37 9.04
CA ASN A 104 -14.67 10.82 9.16
C ASN A 104 -14.63 9.43 9.80
N LEU A 105 -15.80 8.78 9.94
CA LEU A 105 -15.87 7.44 10.53
C LEU A 105 -15.02 6.42 9.77
N TYR A 106 -14.96 6.50 8.44
CA TYR A 106 -14.15 5.60 7.62
C TYR A 106 -12.66 5.76 7.92
N THR A 107 -12.12 6.98 7.93
CA THR A 107 -10.71 7.22 8.27
C THR A 107 -10.41 6.81 9.71
N GLY A 108 -11.33 7.10 10.64
CA GLY A 108 -11.19 6.71 12.05
C GLY A 108 -11.12 5.19 12.24
N LEU A 109 -11.99 4.43 11.57
CA LEU A 109 -11.96 2.97 11.60
C LEU A 109 -10.67 2.40 11.01
N ASN A 110 -10.20 2.93 9.88
CA ASN A 110 -8.93 2.48 9.28
C ASN A 110 -7.72 2.75 10.20
N LEU A 111 -7.72 3.89 10.90
CA LEU A 111 -6.67 4.22 11.86
C LEU A 111 -6.66 3.31 13.08
N LEU A 112 -7.84 3.02 13.65
CA LEU A 112 -7.95 2.09 14.77
C LEU A 112 -7.44 0.69 14.39
N LEU A 113 -7.82 0.23 13.19
CA LEU A 113 -7.42 -1.07 12.66
C LEU A 113 -5.91 -1.14 12.41
N ALA A 114 -5.34 -0.10 11.78
CA ALA A 114 -3.90 0.02 11.57
C ALA A 114 -3.12 0.11 12.88
N PHE A 115 -3.58 0.93 13.82
CA PHE A 115 -2.94 1.09 15.12
C PHE A 115 -2.94 -0.23 15.92
N GLY A 116 -4.11 -0.87 16.03
CA GLY A 116 -4.26 -2.14 16.75
C GLY A 116 -3.35 -3.22 16.15
N PHE A 117 -3.32 -3.33 14.83
CA PHE A 117 -2.52 -4.36 14.16
C PHE A 117 -1.01 -4.08 14.23
N CYS A 118 -0.58 -2.84 14.02
CA CYS A 118 0.83 -2.43 14.21
C CYS A 118 1.30 -2.64 15.65
N LEU A 119 0.45 -2.32 16.64
CA LEU A 119 0.77 -2.51 18.06
C LEU A 119 0.90 -4.00 18.41
N GLU A 120 0.02 -4.85 17.87
CA GLU A 120 0.12 -6.30 18.04
C GLU A 120 1.42 -6.85 17.45
N GLU A 121 1.74 -6.49 16.21
CA GLU A 121 2.99 -6.91 15.57
C GLU A 121 4.23 -6.42 16.32
N TRP A 122 4.18 -5.20 16.86
CA TRP A 122 5.25 -4.65 17.70
C TRP A 122 5.44 -5.46 18.99
N ARG A 123 4.33 -5.86 19.65
CA ARG A 123 4.37 -6.70 20.86
C ARG A 123 4.97 -8.08 20.55
N LEU A 124 4.55 -8.70 19.45
CA LEU A 124 5.05 -10.02 19.04
C LEU A 124 6.52 -9.97 18.62
N ALA A 125 6.96 -8.89 17.97
CA ALA A 125 8.36 -8.69 17.63
C ALA A 125 9.26 -8.61 18.88
N ARG A 126 8.76 -8.08 20.00
CA ARG A 126 9.47 -8.06 21.30
C ARG A 126 9.49 -9.40 22.02
N GLN A 127 8.50 -10.26 21.78
CA GLN A 127 8.39 -11.57 22.42
C GLN A 127 9.21 -12.67 21.72
N ARG A 128 9.62 -12.45 20.46
CA ARG A 128 10.49 -13.38 19.75
C ARG A 128 11.96 -13.08 20.11
N PRO A 129 12.68 -13.98 20.82
CA PRO A 129 14.10 -13.81 21.05
C PRO A 129 14.86 -13.76 19.73
N ALA A 130 15.95 -12.99 19.67
CA ALA A 130 16.73 -12.68 18.47
C ALA A 130 17.47 -13.88 17.83
N THR A 131 17.09 -15.11 18.15
CA THR A 131 17.76 -16.34 17.73
C THR A 131 16.75 -17.33 17.14
N ALA A 132 16.51 -17.21 15.84
CA ALA A 132 15.98 -18.25 14.97
C ALA A 132 16.55 -18.10 13.55
#